data_AF-A0A953AKV4-F1
#
_entry.id   AF-A0A953AKV4-F1
#
_cell.length_a   1.000
_cell.length_b   1.000
_cell.length_c   1.000
_cell.angle_alpha   90.00
_cell.angle_beta   90.00
_cell.angle_gamma   90.00
#
_symmetry.space_group_name_H-M   'P 1'
#
loop_
_entity.id
_entity.type
_entity.pdbx_description
1 polymer ?
#
loop_
_entity_poly.entity_id
_entity_poly.type
_entity_poly.pdbx_seq_one_letter_code
_entity_poly.pdbx_strand_id
1 'polypeptide(L)'
;MSRHRHRRQRSRRPTNDLLAGLSPVLIPGPLEWALTGRTIEDLQLLTATLLSPQAQQLWQHWQEERDPRFPTSTSERLSKNDRHLLRLLVELQQGLDLLQARCQETIARDPDQPIYFHTSEIPRLRRLLSLTDRMLQQVHSVSPASATLQLKLGQRLIRYLARTLRDHPRREHLN
;
A
#
# COMPACT_ATOMS: atom_id res chain seq x y z
N MET A 1 53.97 -4.32 -9.83
CA MET A 1 52.86 -3.86 -10.69
C MET A 1 52.11 -5.07 -11.24
N SER A 2 50.77 -5.06 -11.14
CA SER A 2 49.78 -5.88 -11.90
C SER A 2 49.89 -7.41 -11.91
N ARG A 3 48.83 -8.23 -11.84
CA ARG A 3 47.39 -8.10 -11.53
C ARG A 3 46.92 -9.55 -11.36
N HIS A 4 46.46 -9.93 -10.17
CA HIS A 4 45.82 -11.22 -9.94
C HIS A 4 44.48 -11.31 -10.70
N ARG A 5 44.34 -12.27 -11.61
CA ARG A 5 43.04 -12.71 -12.15
C ARG A 5 42.41 -13.72 -11.18
N HIS A 6 41.72 -13.24 -10.15
CA HIS A 6 40.81 -14.10 -9.38
C HIS A 6 39.43 -14.14 -10.03
N ARG A 7 39.17 -15.27 -10.68
CA ARG A 7 37.88 -15.73 -11.19
C ARG A 7 36.95 -15.98 -10.00
N ARG A 8 36.19 -14.97 -9.55
CA ARG A 8 35.14 -15.18 -8.54
C ARG A 8 33.92 -15.80 -9.20
N GLN A 9 33.75 -17.09 -8.94
CA GLN A 9 32.53 -17.86 -9.15
C GLN A 9 31.34 -17.08 -8.57
N ARG A 10 30.44 -16.64 -9.45
CA ARG A 10 29.08 -16.31 -9.04
C ARG A 10 28.43 -17.61 -8.59
N SER A 11 28.26 -17.77 -7.28
CA SER A 11 27.36 -18.75 -6.70
C SER A 11 25.96 -18.51 -7.27
N ARG A 12 25.63 -19.23 -8.34
CA ARG A 12 24.27 -19.43 -8.81
C ARG A 12 23.62 -20.33 -7.76
N ARG A 13 22.81 -19.75 -6.87
CA ARG A 13 21.87 -20.53 -6.07
C ARG A 13 21.02 -21.37 -7.04
N PRO A 14 20.91 -22.69 -6.84
CA PRO A 14 19.90 -23.47 -7.54
C PRO A 14 18.57 -23.08 -6.92
N THR A 15 17.75 -22.38 -7.69
CA THR A 15 16.35 -22.12 -7.32
C THR A 15 15.52 -22.80 -8.37
N ASN A 16 14.60 -23.65 -7.90
CA ASN A 16 13.57 -24.37 -8.63
C ASN A 16 13.99 -25.70 -9.24
N ASP A 17 13.46 -26.79 -8.67
CA ASP A 17 12.86 -27.87 -9.46
C ASP A 17 11.97 -28.84 -8.63
N LEU A 18 11.71 -28.58 -7.35
CA LEU A 18 10.84 -29.46 -6.52
C LEU A 18 9.53 -28.82 -6.03
N LEU A 19 9.17 -27.64 -6.54
CA LEU A 19 7.89 -26.97 -6.25
C LEU A 19 7.10 -26.59 -7.51
N ALA A 20 7.38 -27.24 -8.65
CA ALA A 20 6.65 -27.03 -9.90
C ALA A 20 5.21 -27.60 -9.90
N GLY A 21 4.74 -28.13 -8.76
CA GLY A 21 3.47 -28.87 -8.68
C GLY A 21 2.38 -28.28 -7.78
N LEU A 22 2.70 -27.44 -6.79
CA LEU A 22 1.69 -27.03 -5.79
C LEU A 22 1.99 -25.66 -5.19
N SER A 23 1.43 -24.62 -5.82
CA SER A 23 0.65 -23.62 -5.10
C SER A 23 -0.17 -22.89 -6.16
N PRO A 24 -1.52 -22.99 -6.20
CA PRO A 24 -2.27 -21.94 -6.85
C PRO A 24 -1.77 -20.63 -6.24
N VAL A 25 -1.40 -19.67 -7.07
CA VAL A 25 -1.23 -18.30 -6.59
C VAL A 25 -2.58 -17.95 -5.98
N LEU A 26 -2.66 -17.96 -4.65
CA LEU A 26 -3.91 -17.69 -3.92
C LEU A 26 -4.26 -16.24 -4.26
N ILE A 27 -5.24 -16.10 -5.15
CA ILE A 27 -5.79 -14.81 -5.49
C ILE A 27 -6.38 -14.25 -4.19
N PRO A 28 -5.91 -13.08 -3.73
CA PRO A 28 -6.42 -12.52 -2.49
C PRO A 28 -7.92 -12.24 -2.62
N GLY A 29 -8.70 -12.75 -1.67
CA GLY A 29 -10.13 -12.58 -1.62
C GLY A 29 -10.53 -11.24 -0.99
N PRO A 30 -11.84 -10.98 -0.86
CA PRO A 30 -12.35 -9.75 -0.28
C PRO A 30 -11.86 -9.50 1.15
N LEU A 31 -11.64 -10.55 1.94
CA LEU A 31 -11.15 -10.44 3.31
C LEU A 31 -9.75 -9.83 3.37
N GLU A 32 -8.79 -10.32 2.58
CA GLU A 32 -7.43 -9.79 2.54
C GLU A 32 -7.41 -8.32 2.14
N TRP A 33 -8.24 -7.95 1.17
CA TRP A 33 -8.36 -6.57 0.72
C TRP A 33 -9.04 -5.68 1.76
N ALA A 34 -10.07 -6.16 2.47
CA ALA A 34 -10.72 -5.44 3.57
C ALA A 34 -9.75 -5.20 4.74
N LEU A 35 -9.00 -6.23 5.16
CA LEU A 35 -7.98 -6.10 6.21
C LEU A 35 -6.85 -5.12 5.81
N THR A 36 -6.52 -5.08 4.52
CA THR A 36 -5.56 -4.11 3.99
C THR A 36 -6.10 -2.69 4.05
N GLY A 37 -7.36 -2.50 3.64
CA GLY A 37 -8.06 -1.23 3.78
C GLY A 37 -8.06 -0.74 5.23
N ARG A 38 -8.38 -1.64 6.17
CA ARG A 38 -8.36 -1.31 7.60
C ARG A 38 -6.97 -0.91 8.10
N THR A 39 -5.93 -1.61 7.65
CA THR A 39 -4.54 -1.26 7.99
C THR A 39 -4.17 0.14 7.48
N ILE A 40 -4.65 0.51 6.28
CA ILE A 40 -4.42 1.83 5.70
C ILE A 40 -5.14 2.91 6.53
N GLU A 41 -6.39 2.67 6.94
CA GLU A 41 -7.14 3.59 7.81
C GLU A 41 -6.42 3.82 9.14
N ASP A 42 -5.99 2.75 9.82
CA ASP A 42 -5.26 2.85 11.09
C ASP A 42 -3.95 3.62 10.91
N LEU A 43 -3.25 3.42 9.78
CA LEU A 43 -2.04 4.18 9.44
C LEU A 43 -2.33 5.65 9.17
N GLN A 44 -3.43 5.99 8.50
CA GLN A 44 -3.83 7.38 8.28
C GLN A 44 -4.15 8.07 9.60
N LEU A 45 -4.87 7.41 10.51
CA LEU A 45 -5.13 7.93 11.86
C LEU A 45 -3.84 8.24 12.60
N LEU A 46 -2.90 7.30 12.61
CA LEU A 46 -1.58 7.51 13.25
C LEU A 46 -0.76 8.60 12.56
N THR A 47 -0.84 8.71 11.24
CA THR A 47 -0.12 9.76 10.51
C THR A 47 -0.71 11.14 10.81
N ALA A 48 -2.03 11.23 10.95
CA ALA A 48 -2.72 12.48 11.29
C ALA A 48 -2.33 12.99 12.68
N THR A 49 -2.08 12.13 13.66
CA THR A 49 -1.62 12.56 15.00
C THR A 49 -0.21 13.16 15.00
N LEU A 50 0.59 12.90 13.96
CA LEU A 50 1.94 13.47 13.80
C LEU A 50 1.94 14.86 13.15
N LEU A 51 0.82 15.28 12.58
CA LEU A 51 0.67 16.60 11.97
C LEU A 51 0.61 17.70 13.05
N SER A 52 1.12 18.89 12.72
CA SER A 52 0.85 20.09 13.51
C SER A 52 -0.66 20.41 13.56
N PRO A 53 -1.17 21.12 14.59
CA PRO A 53 -2.61 21.41 14.71
C PRO A 53 -3.19 22.11 13.48
N GLN A 54 -2.44 23.02 12.87
CA GLN A 54 -2.84 23.68 11.63
C GLN A 54 -2.94 22.68 10.46
N ALA A 55 -1.98 21.76 10.34
CA ALA A 55 -2.01 20.72 9.31
C ALA A 55 -3.13 19.70 9.55
N GLN A 56 -3.48 19.39 10.80
CA GLN A 56 -4.63 18.54 11.13
C GLN A 56 -5.95 19.18 10.68
N GLN A 57 -6.15 20.48 10.91
CA GLN A 57 -7.33 21.20 10.42
C GLN A 57 -7.44 21.17 8.89
N LEU A 58 -6.31 21.35 8.21
CA LEU A 58 -6.25 21.26 6.76
C LEU A 58 -6.55 19.85 6.24
N TRP A 59 -6.07 18.83 6.94
CA TRP A 59 -6.41 17.44 6.64
C TRP A 59 -7.92 17.18 6.78
N GLN A 60 -8.52 17.61 7.88
CA GLN A 60 -9.97 17.47 8.12
C GLN A 60 -10.79 18.18 7.03
N HIS A 61 -10.44 19.43 6.73
CA HIS A 61 -11.11 20.19 5.68
C HIS A 61 -10.99 19.52 4.31
N TRP A 62 -9.82 18.98 3.98
CA TRP A 62 -9.65 18.21 2.75
C TRP A 62 -10.50 16.93 2.73
N GLN A 63 -10.66 16.24 3.85
CA GLN A 63 -11.52 15.05 3.93
C GLN A 63 -12.98 15.35 3.58
N GLU A 64 -13.45 16.57 3.91
CA GLU A 64 -14.80 17.07 3.61
C GLU A 64 -14.95 17.51 2.15
N GLU A 65 -14.04 18.37 1.66
CA GLU A 65 -14.18 18.99 0.34
C GLU A 65 -13.62 18.14 -0.82
N ARG A 66 -12.69 17.22 -0.50
CA ARG A 66 -11.95 16.40 -1.47
C ARG A 66 -11.33 17.21 -2.62
N ASP A 67 -10.87 18.45 -2.34
CA ASP A 67 -10.27 19.32 -3.36
C ASP A 67 -9.03 18.66 -4.00
N PRO A 68 -9.02 18.42 -5.32
CA PRO A 68 -7.88 17.81 -6.02
C PRO A 68 -6.63 18.70 -6.06
N ARG A 69 -6.72 19.99 -5.73
CA ARG A 69 -5.58 20.93 -5.74
C ARG A 69 -4.74 20.89 -4.46
N PHE A 70 -5.23 20.23 -3.42
CA PHE A 70 -4.54 20.03 -2.14
C PHE A 70 -3.38 19.01 -2.26
N PRO A 71 -2.25 19.18 -1.53
CA PRO A 71 -1.85 20.30 -0.67
C PRO A 71 -1.07 21.39 -1.42
N THR A 72 -1.11 21.43 -2.76
CA THR A 72 -0.31 22.38 -3.56
C THR A 72 -0.72 23.83 -3.32
N SER A 73 -2.00 24.05 -2.95
CA SER A 73 -2.56 25.35 -2.59
C SER A 73 -2.37 25.74 -1.12
N THR A 74 -1.97 24.80 -0.24
CA THR A 74 -1.85 25.07 1.20
C THR A 74 -0.50 25.70 1.54
N SER A 75 -0.53 27.04 1.53
CA SER A 75 0.32 28.04 2.20
C SER A 75 1.77 27.65 2.54
N GLU A 76 2.71 28.46 2.06
CA GLU A 76 4.14 28.43 2.42
C GLU A 76 4.43 28.39 3.93
N ARG A 77 3.42 28.70 4.77
CA ARG A 77 3.46 28.66 6.23
C ARG A 77 3.58 27.25 6.83
N LEU A 78 3.27 26.19 6.08
CA LEU A 78 3.43 24.82 6.56
C LEU A 78 4.90 24.36 6.53
N SER A 79 5.28 23.62 7.58
CA SER A 79 6.58 22.95 7.61
C SER A 79 6.73 22.00 6.41
N LYS A 80 7.98 21.76 5.98
CA LYS A 80 8.23 20.79 4.89
C LYS A 80 7.71 19.40 5.25
N ASN A 81 7.79 19.04 6.54
CA ASN A 81 7.31 17.76 7.04
C ASN A 81 5.77 17.66 6.97
N ASP A 82 5.04 18.68 7.43
CA ASP A 82 3.57 18.67 7.36
C ASP A 82 3.07 18.58 5.92
N ARG A 83 3.66 19.35 4.99
CA ARG A 83 3.32 19.26 3.56
C ARG A 83 3.57 17.87 2.99
N HIS A 84 4.67 17.22 3.41
CA HIS A 84 4.97 15.86 3.00
C HIS A 84 3.92 14.87 3.54
N LEU A 85 3.64 14.91 4.84
CA LEU A 85 2.66 14.02 5.49
C LEU A 85 1.25 14.21 4.92
N LEU A 86 0.81 15.44 4.69
CA LEU A 86 -0.48 15.73 4.05
C LEU A 86 -0.58 15.13 2.65
N ARG A 87 0.48 15.25 1.84
CA ARG A 87 0.52 14.61 0.52
C ARG A 87 0.41 13.09 0.62
N LEU A 88 1.10 12.49 1.60
CA LEU A 88 1.02 11.04 1.82
C LEU A 88 -0.39 10.61 2.23
N LEU A 89 -1.04 11.35 3.12
CA LEU A 89 -2.42 11.09 3.56
C LEU A 89 -3.42 11.14 2.40
N VAL A 90 -3.29 12.12 1.51
CA VAL A 90 -4.10 12.24 0.29
C VAL A 90 -3.88 11.05 -0.64
N GLU A 91 -2.63 10.70 -0.91
CA GLU A 91 -2.30 9.56 -1.78
C GLU A 91 -2.82 8.23 -1.19
N LEU A 92 -2.71 8.04 0.12
CA LEU A 92 -3.31 6.88 0.81
C LEU A 92 -4.83 6.87 0.67
N GLN A 93 -5.50 8.00 0.90
CA GLN A 93 -6.95 8.07 0.82
C GLN A 93 -7.46 7.75 -0.58
N GLN A 94 -6.85 8.32 -1.62
CA GLN A 94 -7.26 8.06 -3.00
C GLN A 94 -7.11 6.58 -3.37
N GLY A 95 -6.04 5.92 -2.89
CA GLY A 95 -5.87 4.49 -3.09
C GLY A 95 -6.84 3.65 -2.26
N LEU A 96 -7.17 4.08 -1.04
CA LEU A 96 -8.17 3.45 -0.19
C LEU A 96 -9.57 3.52 -0.82
N ASP A 97 -9.96 4.69 -1.34
CA ASP A 97 -11.26 4.88 -2.01
C ASP A 97 -11.41 3.92 -3.21
N LEU A 98 -10.35 3.76 -4.01
CA LEU A 98 -10.32 2.80 -5.12
C LEU A 98 -10.49 1.36 -4.64
N LEU A 99 -9.79 0.99 -3.56
CA LEU A 99 -9.85 -0.35 -2.99
C LEU A 99 -11.24 -0.65 -2.43
N GLN A 100 -11.80 0.28 -1.65
CA GLN A 100 -13.12 0.16 -1.04
C GLN A 100 -14.21 0.04 -2.11
N ALA A 101 -14.16 0.85 -3.18
CA ALA A 101 -15.10 0.75 -4.29
C ALA A 101 -15.09 -0.65 -4.92
N ARG A 102 -13.90 -1.22 -5.18
CA ARG A 102 -13.78 -2.58 -5.77
C ARG A 102 -14.22 -3.68 -4.82
N CYS A 103 -13.91 -3.56 -3.53
CA CYS A 103 -14.40 -4.48 -2.50
C CYS A 103 -15.94 -4.46 -2.45
N GLN A 104 -16.55 -3.27 -2.39
CA GLN A 104 -18.00 -3.10 -2.32
C GLN A 104 -18.69 -3.66 -3.56
N GLU A 105 -18.18 -3.36 -4.76
CA GLU A 105 -18.71 -3.91 -6.01
C GLU A 105 -18.65 -5.45 -6.05
N THR A 106 -17.58 -6.05 -5.53
CA THR A 106 -17.41 -7.50 -5.52
C THR A 106 -18.36 -8.15 -4.51
N ILE A 107 -18.37 -7.66 -3.26
CA ILE A 107 -19.24 -8.16 -2.19
C ILE A 107 -20.72 -8.04 -2.57
N ALA A 108 -21.11 -6.94 -3.24
CA ALA A 108 -22.49 -6.74 -3.68
C ALA A 108 -22.93 -7.71 -4.78
N ARG A 109 -22.00 -8.30 -5.53
CA ARG A 109 -22.28 -9.28 -6.58
C ARG A 109 -22.18 -10.71 -6.05
N ASP A 110 -21.03 -11.05 -5.46
CA ASP A 110 -20.72 -12.36 -4.92
C ASP A 110 -19.53 -12.25 -3.94
N PRO A 111 -19.74 -12.50 -2.64
CA PRO A 111 -18.68 -12.39 -1.63
C PRO A 111 -17.59 -13.46 -1.74
N ASP A 112 -17.86 -14.57 -2.43
CA ASP A 112 -16.89 -15.67 -2.59
C ASP A 112 -16.00 -15.48 -3.82
N GLN A 113 -16.30 -14.47 -4.65
CA GLN A 113 -15.49 -14.15 -5.82
C GLN A 113 -14.19 -13.41 -5.47
N PRO A 114 -13.10 -13.70 -6.18
CA PRO A 114 -11.90 -12.89 -6.08
C PRO A 114 -12.19 -11.47 -6.55
N ILE A 115 -11.48 -10.51 -5.97
CA ILE A 115 -11.56 -9.12 -6.44
C ILE A 115 -10.88 -9.02 -7.80
N TYR A 116 -11.52 -8.35 -8.75
CA TYR A 116 -10.93 -8.05 -10.05
C TYR A 116 -10.63 -6.57 -10.19
N PHE A 117 -9.42 -6.25 -10.65
CA PHE A 117 -9.00 -4.90 -10.98
C PHE A 117 -8.85 -4.74 -12.49
N HIS A 118 -9.06 -3.53 -12.99
CA HIS A 118 -8.69 -3.18 -14.36
C HIS A 118 -7.17 -3.04 -14.49
N THR A 119 -6.62 -3.28 -15.67
CA THR A 119 -5.16 -3.16 -15.90
C THR A 119 -4.67 -1.74 -15.60
N SER A 120 -5.50 -0.73 -15.84
CA SER A 120 -5.24 0.68 -15.53
C SER A 120 -5.17 0.99 -14.03
N GLU A 121 -5.75 0.15 -13.17
CA GLU A 121 -5.78 0.34 -11.71
C GLU A 121 -4.57 -0.29 -11.02
N ILE A 122 -3.97 -1.31 -11.64
CA ILE A 122 -2.82 -2.05 -11.12
C ILE A 122 -1.65 -1.14 -10.72
N PRO A 123 -1.20 -0.15 -11.53
CA PRO A 123 -0.13 0.75 -11.11
C PRO A 123 -0.48 1.57 -9.86
N ARG A 124 -1.73 2.01 -9.74
CA ARG A 124 -2.21 2.79 -8.58
C ARG A 124 -2.22 1.93 -7.31
N LEU A 125 -2.70 0.69 -7.42
CA LEU A 125 -2.73 -0.25 -6.31
C LEU A 125 -1.32 -0.63 -5.84
N ARG A 126 -0.38 -0.86 -6.78
CA ARG A 126 1.03 -1.08 -6.43
C ARG A 126 1.63 0.12 -5.70
N ARG A 127 1.34 1.33 -6.17
CA ARG A 127 1.79 2.55 -5.52
C ARG A 127 1.23 2.65 -4.10
N LEU A 128 -0.06 2.40 -3.91
CA LEU A 128 -0.71 2.39 -2.60
C LEU A 128 0.01 1.43 -1.66
N LEU A 129 0.11 0.14 -2.00
CA LEU A 129 0.75 -0.86 -1.14
C LEU A 129 2.21 -0.52 -0.81
N SER A 130 2.96 -0.03 -1.81
CA SER A 130 4.36 0.38 -1.62
C SER A 130 4.49 1.62 -0.74
N LEU A 131 3.50 2.52 -0.78
CA LEU A 131 3.45 3.70 0.07
C LEU A 131 3.11 3.30 1.51
N THR A 132 2.08 2.47 1.68
CA THR A 132 1.65 1.97 2.99
C THR A 132 2.76 1.20 3.69
N ASP A 133 3.48 0.29 3.00
CA ASP A 133 4.61 -0.43 3.60
C ASP A 133 5.72 0.51 4.04
N ARG A 134 6.08 1.52 3.23
CA ARG A 134 7.10 2.52 3.60
C ARG A 134 6.70 3.35 4.82
N MET A 135 5.46 3.81 4.85
CA MET A 135 4.94 4.59 5.98
C MET A 135 4.85 3.74 7.25
N LEU A 136 4.43 2.48 7.14
CA LEU A 136 4.47 1.54 8.27
C LEU A 136 5.91 1.39 8.78
N GLN A 137 6.90 1.18 7.91
CA GLN A 137 8.31 1.10 8.34
C GLN A 137 8.77 2.37 9.07
N GLN A 138 8.36 3.55 8.59
CA GLN A 138 8.66 4.82 9.25
C GLN A 138 8.02 4.90 10.65
N VAL A 139 6.73 4.58 10.79
CA VAL A 139 6.04 4.56 12.08
C VAL A 139 6.74 3.62 13.06
N HIS A 140 7.13 2.42 12.61
CA HIS A 140 7.86 1.47 13.46
C HIS A 140 9.22 2.01 13.92
N SER A 141 9.92 2.77 13.07
CA SER A 141 11.23 3.34 13.41
C SER A 141 11.15 4.53 14.36
N VAL A 142 10.09 5.34 14.25
CA VAL A 142 9.93 6.59 15.02
C VAL A 142 9.18 6.36 16.33
N SER A 143 8.14 5.52 16.31
CA SER A 143 7.32 5.20 17.47
C SER A 143 7.03 3.70 17.56
N PRO A 144 7.98 2.91 18.07
CA PRO A 144 7.80 1.47 18.21
C PRO A 144 6.65 1.10 19.17
N ALA A 145 6.28 2.00 20.09
CA ALA A 145 5.11 1.84 20.95
C ALA A 145 3.78 1.92 20.16
N SER A 146 3.75 2.66 19.05
CA SER A 146 2.59 2.76 18.16
C SER A 146 2.48 1.59 17.18
N ALA A 147 3.51 0.73 17.08
CA ALA A 147 3.55 -0.44 16.21
C ALA A 147 2.77 -1.63 16.80
N THR A 148 1.45 -1.50 16.86
CA THR A 148 0.55 -2.53 17.37
C THR A 148 0.67 -3.84 16.58
N LEU A 149 0.23 -4.95 17.20
CA LEU A 149 0.19 -6.26 16.53
C LEU A 149 -0.61 -6.19 15.22
N GLN A 150 -1.71 -5.44 15.21
CA GLN A 150 -2.56 -5.21 14.04
C GLN A 150 -1.75 -4.60 12.88
N LEU A 151 -0.96 -3.54 13.13
CA LEU A 151 -0.14 -2.92 12.08
C LEU A 151 0.97 -3.84 11.58
N LYS A 152 1.55 -4.68 12.44
CA LYS A 152 2.56 -5.66 12.03
C LYS A 152 1.97 -6.75 11.13
N LEU A 153 0.78 -7.24 11.49
CA LEU A 153 0.03 -8.20 10.67
C LEU A 153 -0.40 -7.57 9.34
N GLY A 154 -0.93 -6.36 9.39
CA GLY A 154 -1.29 -5.56 8.22
C GLY A 154 -0.10 -5.31 7.30
N GLN A 155 1.08 -4.99 7.83
CA GLN A 155 2.30 -4.84 7.05
C GLN A 155 2.72 -6.14 6.34
N ARG A 156 2.58 -7.29 7.02
CA ARG A 156 2.85 -8.59 6.40
C ARG A 156 1.87 -8.85 5.25
N LEU A 157 0.60 -8.55 5.45
CA LEU A 157 -0.44 -8.68 4.44
C LEU A 157 -0.17 -7.76 3.23
N ILE A 158 0.14 -6.49 3.46
CA ILE A 158 0.51 -5.53 2.40
C ILE A 158 1.69 -6.05 1.57
N ARG A 159 2.74 -6.57 2.21
CA ARG A 159 3.90 -7.14 1.51
C ARG A 159 3.55 -8.41 0.73
N TYR A 160 2.64 -9.22 1.24
CA TYR A 160 2.12 -10.37 0.52
C TYR A 160 1.35 -9.92 -0.73
N LEU A 161 0.39 -9.01 -0.59
CA LEU A 161 -0.42 -8.49 -1.70
C LEU A 161 0.43 -7.78 -2.76
N ALA A 162 1.44 -7.02 -2.34
CA ALA A 162 2.35 -6.34 -3.28
C ALA A 162 3.14 -7.34 -4.16
N ARG A 163 3.45 -8.53 -3.63
CA ARG A 163 4.13 -9.59 -4.39
C ARG A 163 3.18 -10.31 -5.34
N THR A 164 1.94 -10.56 -4.91
CA THR A 164 0.94 -11.27 -5.73
C THR A 164 0.30 -10.38 -6.78
N LEU A 165 0.43 -9.05 -6.69
CA LEU A 165 -0.12 -8.08 -7.63
C LEU A 165 0.41 -8.18 -9.08
N ARG A 166 1.48 -8.95 -9.32
CA ARG A 166 1.94 -9.26 -10.67
C ARG A 166 1.03 -10.28 -11.37
N ASP A 167 0.55 -11.24 -10.58
CA ASP A 167 -0.16 -12.44 -11.02
C ASP A 167 -1.66 -12.34 -10.69
N HIS A 168 -2.10 -11.18 -10.23
CA HIS A 168 -3.48 -10.89 -9.87
C HIS A 168 -4.39 -10.89 -11.10
N PRO A 169 -5.62 -11.42 -11.00
CA PRO A 169 -6.55 -11.45 -12.12
C PRO A 169 -6.94 -10.03 -12.56
N ARG A 170 -7.09 -9.86 -13.87
CA ARG A 170 -7.43 -8.60 -14.52
C ARG A 170 -8.72 -8.75 -15.28
N ARG A 171 -9.59 -7.74 -15.17
CA ARG A 171 -10.91 -7.77 -15.81
C ARG A 171 -10.86 -7.85 -17.34
N GLU A 172 -9.82 -7.30 -17.96
CA GLU A 172 -9.62 -7.33 -19.42
C GLU A 172 -9.33 -8.72 -19.99
N HIS A 173 -8.99 -9.70 -19.13
CA HIS A 173 -8.70 -11.09 -19.54
C HIS A 173 -9.87 -12.06 -19.29
N LEU A 174 -11.05 -11.55 -18.91
CA LEU A 174 -12.25 -12.34 -18.61
C LEU A 174 -13.29 -12.33 -19.75
N ASN A 175 -12.94 -11.76 -20.90
CA ASN A 175 -13.80 -11.67 -22.09
C ASN A 175 -13.34 -12.64 -23.17
#